data_AF-A0A8H6W674-F1
#
_entry.id   AF-A0A8H6W674-F1
#
_cell.length_a   1.000
_cell.length_b   1.000
_cell.length_c   1.000
_cell.angle_alpha   90.00
_cell.angle_beta   90.00
_cell.angle_gamma   90.00
#
_symmetry.space_group_name_H-M   'P 1'
#
loop_
_entity.id
_entity.type
_entity.pdbx_description
1 polymer ?
#
loop_
_entity_poly.entity_id
_entity_poly.type
_entity_poly.pdbx_seq_one_letter_code
_entity_poly.pdbx_strand_id
1 'polypeptide(L)'
;MASLLRSSKSNATTVSIPAYLCNRVQRKAVVKALQQRETTRALVRTLYMHGAEPPDEIPRPIYEFYAAIASCENKDKNRYVDVVAYDTTRVSVDGRYLNANWLLERFGHKFWIGAQAPLPNTAHAFLSRIRTPISLPGLSDAPPTRIRTIVQLTKLVEAGRRKAHSYFPSHAGQSVVHVPEEGCSGPPIVATLLESVAIPDACCVRSIVSIVLEGEPPESAVTFTHLLFTAWPDHGVPELGEQTALMAFVHLVDRTNRQDSDDPDPPMIIGCSAGIGRTGTFIAISSLLRAHGMLPPPAYPSTLTLTSPLGPLAFDEDHVAQEVDSLREQRPGMVQQQSQLELIYAMLESALRRA
;
A
#
# COMPACT_ATOMS: atom_id res chain seq x y z
N MET A 1 -52.38 -19.26 30.40
CA MET A 1 -52.36 -17.81 30.11
C MET A 1 -50.98 -17.45 29.62
N ALA A 2 -50.92 -16.77 28.47
CA ALA A 2 -49.78 -16.70 27.56
C ALA A 2 -48.55 -15.97 28.14
N SER A 3 -47.38 -16.57 27.90
CA SER A 3 -46.06 -15.99 28.09
C SER A 3 -45.77 -14.97 26.98
N LEU A 4 -45.44 -13.74 27.39
CA LEU A 4 -45.03 -12.63 26.53
C LEU A 4 -43.59 -12.84 26.04
N LEU A 5 -43.43 -13.48 24.88
CA LEU A 5 -42.22 -13.38 24.07
C LEU A 5 -42.24 -12.04 23.32
N ARG A 6 -41.59 -11.01 23.88
CA ARG A 6 -41.21 -9.82 23.11
C ARG A 6 -39.99 -10.17 22.25
N SER A 7 -40.26 -10.50 20.99
CA SER A 7 -39.29 -10.45 19.91
C SER A 7 -38.71 -9.02 19.82
N SER A 8 -37.44 -8.86 20.17
CA SER A 8 -36.67 -7.67 19.80
C SER A 8 -36.38 -7.74 18.30
N LYS A 9 -37.21 -7.07 17.51
CA LYS A 9 -36.86 -6.76 16.12
C LYS A 9 -35.61 -5.88 16.15
N SER A 10 -34.48 -6.40 15.67
CA SER A 10 -33.31 -5.57 15.39
C SER A 10 -33.71 -4.55 14.32
N ASN A 11 -33.67 -3.27 14.66
CA ASN A 11 -33.77 -2.21 13.67
C ASN A 11 -32.58 -2.37 12.71
N ALA A 12 -32.84 -2.79 11.48
CA ALA A 12 -31.88 -2.65 10.39
C ALA A 12 -31.71 -1.14 10.15
N THR A 13 -30.65 -0.56 10.70
CA THR A 13 -30.22 0.79 10.37
C THR A 13 -29.78 0.77 8.91
N THR A 14 -30.63 1.23 8.00
CA THR A 14 -30.27 1.41 6.59
C THR A 14 -29.07 2.36 6.53
N VAL A 15 -27.90 1.86 6.10
CA VAL A 15 -26.72 2.71 5.94
C VAL A 15 -27.01 3.69 4.80
N SER A 16 -27.09 4.99 5.13
CA SER A 16 -27.31 6.03 4.13
C SER A 16 -26.11 6.12 3.20
N ILE A 17 -26.33 5.96 1.89
CA ILE A 17 -25.28 6.10 0.88
C ILE A 17 -24.94 7.59 0.73
N PRO A 18 -23.68 8.00 0.95
CA PRO A 18 -23.28 9.39 0.77
C PRO A 18 -23.52 9.90 -0.66
N ALA A 19 -24.03 11.12 -0.80
CA ALA A 19 -24.42 11.69 -2.09
C ALA A 19 -23.26 11.78 -3.11
N TYR A 20 -22.02 11.98 -2.63
CA TYR A 20 -20.83 12.02 -3.49
C TYR A 20 -20.58 10.69 -4.22
N LEU A 21 -21.02 9.57 -3.64
CA LEU A 21 -20.98 8.26 -4.28
C LEU A 21 -22.00 8.11 -5.41
N CYS A 22 -22.99 8.97 -5.60
CA CYS A 22 -23.90 8.85 -6.74
C CYS A 22 -23.75 9.99 -7.75
N ASN A 23 -23.00 11.05 -7.39
CA ASN A 23 -22.88 12.26 -8.19
C ASN A 23 -21.79 12.15 -9.27
N ARG A 24 -22.17 11.69 -10.48
CA ARG A 24 -21.23 11.58 -11.62
C ARG A 24 -20.62 12.91 -12.05
N VAL A 25 -21.33 14.03 -11.89
CA VAL A 25 -20.81 15.36 -12.25
C VAL A 25 -19.69 15.76 -11.30
N GLN A 26 -19.90 15.58 -9.99
CA GLN A 26 -18.89 15.81 -8.98
C GLN A 26 -17.65 14.92 -9.19
N ARG A 27 -17.83 13.61 -9.46
CA ARG A 27 -16.70 12.71 -9.73
C ARG A 27 -15.82 13.18 -10.89
N LYS A 28 -16.41 13.73 -11.96
CA LYS A 28 -15.65 14.34 -13.07
C LYS A 28 -14.87 15.58 -12.64
N ALA A 29 -15.42 16.40 -11.75
CA ALA A 29 -14.73 17.54 -11.18
C ALA A 29 -13.57 17.11 -10.25
N VAL A 30 -13.78 16.07 -9.45
CA VAL A 30 -12.74 15.45 -8.61
C VAL A 30 -11.56 14.98 -9.45
N VAL A 31 -11.80 14.25 -10.55
CA VAL A 31 -10.74 13.79 -11.46
C VAL A 31 -9.87 14.96 -11.92
N LYS A 32 -10.50 16.06 -12.35
CA LYS A 32 -9.78 17.25 -12.82
C LYS A 32 -8.95 17.90 -11.70
N ALA A 33 -9.52 18.04 -10.50
CA ALA A 33 -8.83 18.66 -9.38
C ALA A 33 -7.64 17.83 -8.89
N LEU A 34 -7.81 16.50 -8.76
CA LEU A 34 -6.72 15.59 -8.40
C LEU A 34 -5.61 15.60 -9.46
N GLN A 35 -5.97 15.67 -10.75
CA GLN A 35 -5.00 15.77 -11.84
C GLN A 35 -4.23 17.09 -11.79
N GLN A 36 -4.92 18.22 -11.55
CA GLN A 36 -4.29 19.53 -11.43
C GLN A 36 -3.28 19.56 -10.27
N ARG A 37 -3.67 19.05 -9.10
CA ARG A 37 -2.77 18.95 -7.94
C ARG A 37 -1.57 18.04 -8.22
N GLU A 38 -1.79 16.91 -8.89
CA GLU A 38 -0.67 16.02 -9.28
C GLU A 38 0.29 16.68 -10.27
N THR A 39 -0.23 17.48 -11.22
CA THR A 39 0.60 18.30 -12.10
C THR A 39 1.45 19.29 -11.30
N THR A 40 0.88 19.95 -10.29
CA THR A 40 1.63 20.82 -9.38
C THR A 40 2.71 20.04 -8.62
N ARG A 41 2.38 18.90 -8.01
CA ARG A 41 3.36 18.04 -7.30
C ARG A 41 4.51 17.62 -8.23
N ALA A 42 4.18 17.21 -9.45
CA ALA A 42 5.17 16.80 -10.44
C ALA A 42 6.06 17.97 -10.87
N LEU A 43 5.50 19.15 -11.10
CA LEU A 43 6.25 20.36 -11.43
C LEU A 43 7.23 20.73 -10.31
N VAL A 44 6.75 20.80 -9.06
CA VAL A 44 7.58 21.11 -7.89
C VAL A 44 8.73 20.12 -7.76
N ARG A 45 8.44 18.82 -7.88
CA ARG A 45 9.45 17.77 -7.81
C ARG A 45 10.48 17.88 -8.94
N THR A 46 10.05 18.14 -10.17
CA THR A 46 10.97 18.32 -11.31
C THR A 46 11.89 19.53 -11.13
N LEU A 47 11.35 20.66 -10.68
CA LEU A 47 12.16 21.85 -10.37
C LEU A 47 13.22 21.52 -9.32
N TYR A 48 12.80 20.82 -8.25
CA TYR A 48 13.69 20.38 -7.17
C TYR A 48 14.84 19.51 -7.68
N MET A 49 14.52 18.48 -8.47
CA MET A 49 15.51 17.54 -8.99
C MET A 49 16.54 18.21 -9.92
N HIS A 50 16.21 19.35 -10.53
CA HIS A 50 17.12 20.11 -11.40
C HIS A 50 17.88 21.23 -10.68
N GLY A 51 17.72 21.36 -9.35
CA GLY A 51 18.39 22.40 -8.58
C GLY A 51 17.97 23.81 -8.97
N ALA A 52 16.77 23.97 -9.57
CA ALA A 52 16.21 25.28 -9.82
C ALA A 52 15.85 25.94 -8.48
N GLU A 53 15.96 27.25 -8.37
CA GLU A 53 15.31 27.95 -7.25
C GLU A 53 13.79 27.79 -7.39
N PRO A 54 13.04 27.62 -6.28
CA PRO A 54 11.59 27.64 -6.34
C PRO A 54 11.15 28.97 -6.98
N PRO A 55 10.21 28.95 -7.96
CA PRO A 55 9.58 30.17 -8.45
C PRO A 55 9.04 30.97 -7.26
N ASP A 56 9.05 32.30 -7.32
CA ASP A 56 8.54 33.17 -6.24
C ASP A 56 7.10 32.80 -5.79
N GLU A 57 6.34 32.15 -6.68
CA GLU A 57 4.97 31.68 -6.47
C GLU A 57 4.85 30.36 -5.67
N ILE A 58 5.93 29.61 -5.45
CA ILE A 58 5.93 28.33 -4.72
C ILE A 58 6.73 28.49 -3.42
N PRO A 59 6.07 28.54 -2.25
CA PRO A 59 6.77 28.62 -0.97
C PRO A 59 7.75 27.45 -0.76
N ARG A 60 8.95 27.76 -0.24
CA ARG A 60 10.00 26.77 0.05
C ARG A 60 9.53 25.53 0.85
N PRO A 61 8.63 25.63 1.85
CA PRO A 61 8.12 24.43 2.54
C PRO A 61 7.41 23.43 1.61
N ILE A 62 6.72 23.90 0.57
CA ILE A 62 6.10 23.04 -0.44
C ILE A 62 7.17 22.34 -1.29
N TYR A 63 8.25 23.07 -1.59
CA TYR A 63 9.39 22.59 -2.36
C TYR A 63 10.09 21.40 -1.68
N GLU A 64 10.41 21.55 -0.39
CA GLU A 64 11.07 20.52 0.41
C GLU A 64 10.15 19.32 0.67
N PHE A 65 8.85 19.55 0.84
CA PHE A 65 7.88 18.48 1.12
C PHE A 65 7.83 17.42 0.00
N TYR A 66 7.98 17.84 -1.26
CA TYR A 66 7.92 16.97 -2.44
C TYR A 66 9.29 16.52 -2.97
N ALA A 67 10.37 16.75 -2.21
CA ALA A 67 11.72 16.32 -2.59
C ALA A 67 11.81 14.79 -2.74
N ALA A 68 12.69 14.35 -3.65
CA ALA A 68 12.93 12.93 -3.95
C ALA A 68 14.41 12.67 -4.30
N ILE A 69 15.32 13.38 -3.62
CA ILE A 69 16.78 13.34 -3.85
C ILE A 69 17.30 11.92 -3.74
N ALA A 70 16.92 11.19 -2.69
CA ALA A 70 17.44 9.84 -2.46
C ALA A 70 17.09 8.91 -3.63
N SER A 71 15.92 9.12 -4.24
CA SER A 71 15.51 8.39 -5.45
C SER A 71 16.39 8.75 -6.66
N CYS A 72 16.77 10.02 -6.81
CA CYS A 72 17.63 10.50 -7.89
C CYS A 72 19.07 10.04 -7.78
N GLU A 73 19.58 9.87 -6.55
CA GLU A 73 20.92 9.35 -6.29
C GLU A 73 20.99 7.82 -6.47
N ASN A 74 19.85 7.13 -6.39
CA ASN A 74 19.74 5.67 -6.49
C ASN A 74 18.90 5.21 -7.70
N LYS A 75 19.12 5.82 -8.88
CA LYS A 75 18.32 5.56 -10.09
C LYS A 75 18.28 4.09 -10.51
N ASP A 76 19.39 3.37 -10.34
CA ASP A 76 19.54 1.94 -10.65
C ASP A 76 18.70 1.03 -9.73
N LYS A 77 18.24 1.57 -8.59
CA LYS A 77 17.36 0.89 -7.63
C LYS A 77 15.88 1.21 -7.87
N ASN A 78 15.57 2.08 -8.83
CA ASN A 78 14.20 2.37 -9.26
C ASN A 78 13.83 1.47 -10.45
N ARG A 79 12.72 0.75 -10.35
CA ARG A 79 12.20 -0.08 -11.45
C ARG A 79 11.79 0.78 -12.65
N TYR A 80 11.30 1.99 -12.38
CA TYR A 80 10.92 2.98 -13.36
C TYR A 80 11.57 4.30 -12.99
N VAL A 81 12.30 4.90 -13.94
CA VAL A 81 13.09 6.12 -13.70
C VAL A 81 12.20 7.31 -13.29
N ASP A 82 10.96 7.34 -13.77
CA ASP A 82 9.97 8.37 -13.54
C ASP A 82 9.13 8.15 -12.27
N VAL A 83 9.27 6.99 -11.60
CA VAL A 83 8.57 6.69 -10.35
C VAL A 83 9.56 6.75 -9.20
N VAL A 84 9.45 7.80 -8.40
CA VAL A 84 10.36 8.09 -7.28
C VAL A 84 9.62 8.04 -5.93
N ALA A 85 10.36 7.84 -4.86
CA ALA A 85 9.85 7.95 -3.48
C ALA A 85 10.15 9.35 -2.92
N TYR A 86 9.16 9.97 -2.24
CA TYR A 86 9.39 11.20 -1.51
C TYR A 86 10.35 11.00 -0.34
N ASP A 87 11.26 11.93 -0.12
CA ASP A 87 12.27 11.82 0.94
C ASP A 87 11.66 11.89 2.35
N THR A 88 10.59 12.68 2.51
CA THR A 88 9.92 12.94 3.79
C THR A 88 9.24 11.69 4.37
N THR A 89 8.82 10.76 3.52
CA THR A 89 8.08 9.55 3.93
C THR A 89 8.77 8.26 3.49
N ARG A 90 9.97 8.32 2.89
CA ARG A 90 10.65 7.12 2.37
C ARG A 90 10.94 6.11 3.47
N VAL A 91 10.89 4.83 3.09
CA VAL A 91 11.40 3.75 3.94
C VAL A 91 12.92 3.65 3.74
N SER A 92 13.65 3.60 4.84
CA SER A 92 15.10 3.36 4.87
C SER A 92 15.38 2.01 5.53
N VAL A 93 16.44 1.33 5.09
CA VAL A 93 16.88 0.05 5.65
C VAL A 93 18.37 0.16 5.98
N ASP A 94 18.69 0.43 7.24
CA ASP A 94 20.08 0.62 7.70
C ASP A 94 20.81 1.69 6.87
N GLY A 95 20.11 2.79 6.56
CA GLY A 95 20.62 3.87 5.71
C GLY A 95 20.52 3.61 4.20
N ARG A 96 20.17 2.38 3.78
CA ARG A 96 20.00 2.03 2.36
C ARG A 96 18.66 2.49 1.81
N TYR A 97 18.69 2.86 0.52
CA TYR A 97 17.52 3.28 -0.23
C TYR A 97 16.66 2.09 -0.68
N LEU A 98 15.35 2.21 -0.48
CA LEU A 98 14.31 1.46 -1.17
C LEU A 98 13.33 2.45 -1.79
N ASN A 99 12.85 2.16 -2.99
CA ASN A 99 11.73 2.91 -3.57
C ASN A 99 10.42 2.48 -2.92
N ALA A 100 10.19 2.99 -1.72
CA ALA A 100 9.04 2.71 -0.88
C ALA A 100 8.76 3.89 0.04
N ASN A 101 7.49 4.13 0.37
CA ASN A 101 7.05 5.16 1.29
C ASN A 101 6.15 4.59 2.37
N TRP A 102 6.24 5.13 3.57
CA TRP A 102 5.19 5.01 4.57
C TRP A 102 3.93 5.70 4.07
N LEU A 103 2.80 5.03 4.28
CA LEU A 103 1.47 5.48 3.87
C LEU A 103 0.51 5.29 5.03
N LEU A 104 -0.04 6.37 5.54
CA LEU A 104 -1.13 6.39 6.50
C LEU A 104 -2.45 6.54 5.75
N GLU A 105 -3.38 5.62 6.02
CA GLU A 105 -4.79 5.74 5.64
C GLU A 105 -5.40 6.98 6.28
N ARG A 106 -6.02 7.86 5.49
CA ARG A 106 -6.60 9.11 6.02
C ARG A 106 -7.81 8.83 6.93
N PHE A 107 -8.69 7.94 6.51
CA PHE A 107 -9.92 7.62 7.25
C PHE A 107 -9.85 6.29 8.02
N GLY A 108 -8.99 5.36 7.59
CA GLY A 108 -8.78 4.09 8.30
C GLY A 108 -7.67 4.11 9.36
N HIS A 109 -6.81 5.13 9.37
CA HIS A 109 -5.74 5.35 10.36
C HIS A 109 -4.71 4.21 10.49
N LYS A 110 -4.65 3.29 9.51
CA LYS A 110 -3.66 2.20 9.46
C LYS A 110 -2.44 2.59 8.63
N PHE A 111 -1.27 2.14 9.07
CA PHE A 111 -0.02 2.30 8.33
C PHE A 111 0.24 1.16 7.34
N TRP A 112 0.81 1.54 6.20
CA TRP A 112 1.31 0.68 5.15
C TRP A 112 2.71 1.11 4.72
N ILE A 113 3.41 0.21 4.05
CA ILE A 113 4.57 0.52 3.23
C ILE A 113 4.20 0.27 1.77
N GLY A 114 4.02 1.35 1.00
CA GLY A 114 3.80 1.27 -0.44
C GLY A 114 5.13 1.20 -1.18
N ALA A 115 5.40 0.09 -1.87
CA ALA A 115 6.69 -0.17 -2.50
C ALA A 115 6.56 -0.59 -3.97
N GLN A 116 7.59 -0.30 -4.78
CA GLN A 116 7.74 -0.96 -6.07
C GLN A 116 7.98 -2.48 -5.88
N ALA A 117 7.74 -3.27 -6.93
CA ALA A 117 8.17 -4.66 -6.94
C ALA A 117 9.71 -4.74 -6.91
N PRO A 118 10.32 -5.49 -5.97
CA PRO A 118 11.77 -5.57 -5.83
C PRO A 118 12.48 -5.91 -7.14
N LEU A 119 13.65 -5.30 -7.32
CA LEU A 119 14.65 -5.65 -8.33
C LEU A 119 15.69 -6.61 -7.74
N PRO A 120 16.44 -7.37 -8.56
CA PRO A 120 17.49 -8.24 -8.06
C PRO A 120 18.51 -7.49 -7.18
N ASN A 121 18.93 -6.29 -7.58
CA ASN A 121 19.83 -5.41 -6.83
C ASN A 121 19.16 -4.64 -5.67
N THR A 122 17.94 -5.00 -5.27
CA THR A 122 17.23 -4.41 -4.11
C THR A 122 16.53 -5.47 -3.25
N ALA A 123 16.58 -6.74 -3.67
CA ALA A 123 15.87 -7.83 -2.99
C ALA A 123 16.44 -8.07 -1.60
N HIS A 124 17.76 -7.93 -1.43
CA HIS A 124 18.40 -8.05 -0.13
C HIS A 124 17.95 -6.94 0.84
N ALA A 125 17.96 -5.67 0.46
CA ALA A 125 17.40 -4.59 1.29
C ALA A 125 15.91 -4.77 1.59
N PHE A 126 15.12 -5.22 0.61
CA PHE A 126 13.70 -5.51 0.81
C PHE A 126 13.48 -6.60 1.86
N LEU A 127 14.19 -7.73 1.77
CA LEU A 127 14.11 -8.81 2.74
C LEU A 127 14.68 -8.41 4.11
N SER A 128 15.75 -7.61 4.14
CA SER A 128 16.29 -7.04 5.37
C SER A 128 15.22 -6.25 6.13
N ARG A 129 14.38 -5.49 5.40
CA ARG A 129 13.30 -4.71 6.01
C ARG A 129 12.23 -5.59 6.66
N ILE A 130 11.92 -6.74 6.05
CA ILE A 130 10.97 -7.72 6.57
C ILE A 130 11.52 -8.42 7.83
N ARG A 131 12.83 -8.68 7.84
CA ARG A 131 13.48 -9.41 8.94
C ARG A 131 13.56 -8.59 10.23
N THR A 132 13.79 -7.30 10.11
CA THR A 132 14.18 -6.44 11.22
C THR A 132 12.97 -5.75 11.87
N PRO A 133 12.93 -5.64 13.21
CA PRO A 133 11.91 -4.84 13.89
C PRO A 133 11.89 -3.39 13.39
N ILE A 134 10.72 -2.79 13.46
CA ILE A 134 10.44 -1.41 13.02
C ILE A 134 9.62 -0.66 14.07
N SER A 135 9.74 0.66 14.03
CA SER A 135 8.87 1.59 14.76
C SER A 135 7.95 2.30 13.77
N LEU A 136 6.70 2.52 14.16
CA LEU A 136 5.74 3.25 13.35
C LEU A 136 6.07 4.75 13.35
N PRO A 137 6.03 5.43 12.17
CA PRO A 137 6.28 6.87 12.11
C PRO A 137 5.32 7.65 13.03
N GLY A 138 5.88 8.54 13.86
CA GLY A 138 5.11 9.42 14.73
C GLY A 138 4.35 8.74 15.87
N LEU A 139 4.57 7.45 16.12
CA LEU A 139 3.97 6.68 17.22
C LEU A 139 5.06 6.11 18.13
N SER A 140 5.70 6.97 18.92
CA SER A 140 6.80 6.58 19.81
C SER A 140 6.38 5.59 20.92
N ASP A 141 5.10 5.60 21.30
CA ASP A 141 4.56 4.74 22.36
C ASP A 141 4.11 3.36 21.84
N ALA A 142 4.08 3.13 20.53
CA ALA A 142 3.73 1.83 19.97
C ALA A 142 4.88 0.84 20.19
N PRO A 143 4.60 -0.42 20.59
CA PRO A 143 5.66 -1.42 20.74
C PRO A 143 6.36 -1.68 19.40
N PRO A 144 7.64 -2.08 19.41
CA PRO A 144 8.32 -2.54 18.21
C PRO A 144 7.52 -3.64 17.52
N THR A 145 7.41 -3.55 16.20
CA THR A 145 6.61 -4.46 15.38
C THR A 145 7.47 -5.02 14.24
N ARG A 146 7.03 -6.06 13.54
CA ARG A 146 7.74 -6.60 12.38
C ARG A 146 6.78 -6.87 11.24
N ILE A 147 7.20 -6.48 10.04
CA ILE A 147 6.46 -6.79 8.82
C ILE A 147 6.40 -8.31 8.65
N ARG A 148 5.20 -8.84 8.57
CA ARG A 148 4.96 -10.28 8.34
C ARG A 148 4.02 -10.58 7.19
N THR A 149 3.40 -9.57 6.58
CA THR A 149 2.49 -9.74 5.45
C THR A 149 2.91 -8.83 4.31
N ILE A 150 3.04 -9.42 3.12
CA ILE A 150 3.36 -8.73 1.88
C ILE A 150 2.21 -8.94 0.89
N VAL A 151 1.72 -7.84 0.31
CA VAL A 151 0.62 -7.86 -0.66
C VAL A 151 1.16 -7.49 -2.03
N GLN A 152 1.05 -8.40 -2.99
CA GLN A 152 1.47 -8.19 -4.37
C GLN A 152 0.25 -8.13 -5.30
N LEU A 153 0.17 -7.06 -6.08
CA LEU A 153 -0.97 -6.76 -6.97
C LEU A 153 -0.60 -6.87 -8.46
N THR A 154 0.47 -7.59 -8.80
CA THR A 154 0.93 -7.78 -10.17
C THR A 154 1.57 -9.15 -10.34
N LYS A 155 1.39 -9.76 -11.50
CA LYS A 155 2.15 -10.96 -11.89
C LYS A 155 3.60 -10.57 -12.20
N LEU A 156 4.50 -11.54 -12.29
CA LEU A 156 5.90 -11.26 -12.65
C LEU A 156 6.02 -10.65 -14.05
N VAL A 157 5.20 -11.12 -14.98
CA VAL A 157 5.11 -10.65 -16.37
C VAL A 157 3.64 -10.43 -16.74
N GLU A 158 3.34 -9.30 -17.36
CA GLU A 158 2.02 -8.94 -17.88
C GLU A 158 2.21 -8.32 -19.28
N ALA A 159 1.40 -8.74 -20.26
CA ALA A 159 1.53 -8.38 -21.68
C ALA A 159 2.97 -8.38 -22.22
N GLY A 160 3.75 -9.40 -21.85
CA GLY A 160 5.15 -9.56 -22.25
C GLY A 160 6.15 -8.61 -21.56
N ARG A 161 5.69 -7.73 -20.67
CA ARG A 161 6.54 -6.81 -19.91
C ARG A 161 6.77 -7.31 -18.50
N ARG A 162 8.03 -7.26 -18.06
CA ARG A 162 8.40 -7.62 -16.68
C ARG A 162 7.90 -6.57 -15.70
N LYS A 163 7.03 -6.97 -14.78
CA LYS A 163 6.43 -6.09 -13.77
C LYS A 163 7.02 -6.31 -12.39
N ALA A 164 7.48 -7.53 -12.08
CA ALA A 164 8.10 -7.88 -10.81
C ALA A 164 9.22 -8.91 -11.03
N HIS A 165 10.14 -9.01 -10.07
CA HIS A 165 11.06 -10.15 -9.95
C HIS A 165 10.68 -10.96 -8.73
N SER A 166 10.83 -12.29 -8.82
CA SER A 166 10.68 -13.12 -7.63
C SER A 166 11.87 -12.91 -6.69
N TYR A 167 11.61 -12.84 -5.40
CA TYR A 167 12.62 -12.78 -4.34
C TYR A 167 12.55 -14.01 -3.41
N PHE A 168 11.80 -15.02 -3.81
CA PHE A 168 11.74 -16.35 -3.22
C PHE A 168 11.51 -17.38 -4.36
N PRO A 169 11.79 -18.67 -4.16
CA PRO A 169 11.68 -19.66 -5.22
C PRO A 169 10.22 -20.04 -5.49
N SER A 170 9.95 -20.71 -6.62
CA SER A 170 8.59 -21.04 -7.06
C SER A 170 8.05 -22.36 -6.50
N HIS A 171 8.92 -23.22 -5.97
CA HIS A 171 8.52 -24.54 -5.44
C HIS A 171 8.87 -24.67 -3.96
N ALA A 172 7.95 -25.24 -3.19
CA ALA A 172 8.14 -25.47 -1.76
C ALA A 172 9.38 -26.33 -1.49
N GLY A 173 10.10 -26.00 -0.41
CA GLY A 173 11.36 -26.62 -0.03
C GLY A 173 12.59 -26.11 -0.78
N GLN A 174 12.44 -25.31 -1.84
CA GLN A 174 13.57 -24.67 -2.50
C GLN A 174 13.99 -23.39 -1.77
N SER A 175 15.25 -23.01 -1.95
CA SER A 175 15.84 -21.78 -1.42
C SER A 175 16.53 -20.97 -2.51
N VAL A 176 16.61 -19.65 -2.32
CA VAL A 176 17.42 -18.74 -3.13
C VAL A 176 18.23 -17.84 -2.20
N VAL A 177 19.47 -17.55 -2.58
CA VAL A 177 20.37 -16.66 -1.84
C VAL A 177 20.34 -15.26 -2.46
N HIS A 178 20.11 -14.24 -1.64
CA HIS A 178 20.20 -12.84 -2.03
C HIS A 178 21.43 -12.21 -1.41
N VAL A 179 22.41 -11.87 -2.24
CA VAL A 179 23.61 -11.18 -1.80
C VAL A 179 23.32 -9.70 -1.54
N PRO A 180 24.02 -9.06 -0.59
CA PRO A 180 23.88 -7.64 -0.33
C PRO A 180 24.24 -6.76 -1.54
N GLU A 181 23.65 -5.57 -1.57
CA GLU A 181 24.03 -4.56 -2.57
C GLU A 181 25.47 -4.07 -2.36
N GLU A 182 26.07 -3.51 -3.40
CA GLU A 182 27.39 -2.87 -3.30
C GLU A 182 27.40 -1.81 -2.19
N GLY A 183 28.43 -1.84 -1.34
CA GLY A 183 28.55 -1.00 -0.15
C GLY A 183 27.86 -1.52 1.11
N CYS A 184 27.12 -2.63 1.04
CA CYS A 184 26.56 -3.32 2.21
C CYS A 184 27.43 -4.51 2.61
N SER A 185 27.95 -4.50 3.84
CA SER A 185 28.78 -5.57 4.41
C SER A 185 28.00 -6.63 5.19
N GLY A 186 26.66 -6.61 5.12
CA GLY A 186 25.82 -7.61 5.78
C GLY A 186 26.00 -9.02 5.19
N PRO A 187 25.63 -10.08 5.92
CA PRO A 187 25.62 -11.44 5.36
C PRO A 187 24.49 -11.60 4.33
N PRO A 188 24.63 -12.50 3.33
CA PRO A 188 23.54 -12.85 2.42
C PRO A 188 22.28 -13.34 3.14
N ILE A 189 21.11 -13.13 2.52
CA ILE A 189 19.83 -13.65 3.03
C ILE A 189 19.42 -14.87 2.21
N VAL A 190 19.14 -15.98 2.89
CA VAL A 190 18.58 -17.18 2.29
C VAL A 190 17.06 -17.14 2.43
N ALA A 191 16.34 -17.07 1.31
CA ALA A 191 14.88 -17.11 1.26
C ALA A 191 14.38 -18.49 0.80
N THR A 192 13.58 -19.14 1.63
CA THR A 192 13.04 -20.49 1.38
C THR A 192 11.53 -20.45 1.30
N LEU A 193 10.95 -21.02 0.24
CA LEU A 193 9.51 -21.17 0.13
C LEU A 193 9.07 -22.38 0.95
N LEU A 194 8.25 -22.17 1.97
CA LEU A 194 7.75 -23.26 2.84
C LEU A 194 6.45 -23.86 2.31
N GLU A 195 5.52 -23.00 1.90
CA GLU A 195 4.18 -23.39 1.44
C GLU A 195 3.74 -22.43 0.33
N SER A 196 2.97 -22.93 -0.65
CA SER A 196 2.21 -22.09 -1.57
C SER A 196 0.84 -22.71 -1.87
N VAL A 197 -0.23 -21.95 -1.64
CA VAL A 197 -1.62 -22.40 -1.73
C VAL A 197 -2.46 -21.38 -2.51
N ALA A 198 -3.26 -21.86 -3.45
CA ALA A 198 -4.25 -21.04 -4.14
C ALA A 198 -5.51 -20.88 -3.27
N ILE A 199 -6.06 -19.67 -3.23
CA ILE A 199 -7.31 -19.30 -2.56
C ILE A 199 -8.24 -18.74 -3.66
N PRO A 200 -9.04 -19.62 -4.31
CA PRO A 200 -9.79 -19.25 -5.50
C PRO A 200 -10.77 -18.10 -5.29
N ASP A 201 -11.49 -18.08 -4.16
CA ASP A 201 -12.52 -17.07 -3.85
C ASP A 201 -11.97 -15.64 -3.78
N ALA A 202 -10.68 -15.49 -3.48
CA ALA A 202 -9.98 -14.22 -3.42
C ALA A 202 -9.02 -14.02 -4.61
N CYS A 203 -9.08 -14.90 -5.62
CA CYS A 203 -8.11 -14.99 -6.72
C CYS A 203 -6.66 -14.84 -6.24
N CYS A 204 -6.34 -15.44 -5.10
CA CYS A 204 -5.10 -15.20 -4.38
C CYS A 204 -4.21 -16.45 -4.44
N VAL A 205 -2.90 -16.25 -4.54
CA VAL A 205 -1.91 -17.26 -4.16
C VAL A 205 -1.26 -16.79 -2.87
N ARG A 206 -1.39 -17.58 -1.81
CA ARG A 206 -0.73 -17.37 -0.53
C ARG A 206 0.54 -18.20 -0.47
N SER A 207 1.66 -17.58 -0.16
CA SER A 207 2.94 -18.25 0.04
C SER A 207 3.49 -17.93 1.42
N ILE A 208 4.03 -18.94 2.12
CA ILE A 208 4.75 -18.75 3.38
C ILE A 208 6.24 -18.86 3.09
N VAL A 209 7.00 -17.81 3.40
CA VAL A 209 8.43 -17.72 3.09
C VAL A 209 9.21 -17.55 4.39
N SER A 210 10.27 -18.34 4.53
CA SER A 210 11.24 -18.23 5.62
C SER A 210 12.48 -17.49 5.12
N ILE A 211 13.01 -16.58 5.94
CA ILE A 211 14.27 -15.88 5.68
C ILE A 211 15.21 -16.01 6.86
N VAL A 212 16.47 -16.30 6.57
CA VAL A 212 17.56 -16.43 7.55
C VAL A 212 18.83 -15.83 6.96
N LEU A 213 19.69 -15.24 7.80
CA LEU A 213 21.00 -14.79 7.32
C LEU A 213 21.90 -16.00 7.15
N GLU A 214 22.70 -16.00 6.09
CA GLU A 214 23.65 -17.08 5.85
C GLU A 214 24.65 -17.19 7.02
N GLY A 215 24.81 -18.42 7.54
CA GLY A 215 25.63 -18.70 8.72
C GLY A 215 24.90 -18.60 10.06
N GLU A 216 23.68 -18.06 10.09
CA GLU A 216 22.83 -18.12 11.29
C GLU A 216 22.11 -19.48 11.41
N PRO A 217 21.79 -19.92 12.64
CA PRO A 217 21.10 -21.18 12.87
C PRO A 217 19.64 -21.12 12.36
N PRO A 218 19.04 -22.22 11.89
CA PRO A 218 17.67 -22.24 11.35
C PRO A 218 16.59 -21.70 12.30
N GLU A 219 16.80 -21.80 13.62
CA GLU A 219 15.89 -21.30 14.65
C GLU A 219 15.81 -19.77 14.69
N SER A 220 16.80 -19.07 14.11
CA SER A 220 16.78 -17.61 13.96
C SER A 220 15.97 -17.13 12.75
N ALA A 221 15.49 -18.07 11.93
CA ALA A 221 14.72 -17.74 10.75
C ALA A 221 13.40 -17.05 11.13
N VAL A 222 13.04 -16.04 10.35
CA VAL A 222 11.74 -15.38 10.48
C VAL A 222 10.87 -15.69 9.28
N THR A 223 9.58 -15.87 9.50
CA THR A 223 8.62 -16.11 8.43
C THR A 223 7.82 -14.85 8.11
N PHE A 224 7.37 -14.79 6.86
CA PHE A 224 6.36 -13.85 6.39
C PHE A 224 5.41 -14.53 5.41
N THR A 225 4.20 -13.99 5.30
CA THR A 225 3.17 -14.40 4.35
C THR A 225 3.18 -13.46 3.15
N HIS A 226 3.27 -14.01 1.96
CA HIS A 226 3.12 -13.30 0.69
C HIS A 226 1.76 -13.62 0.07
N LEU A 227 0.99 -12.58 -0.25
CA LEU A 227 -0.34 -12.66 -0.82
C LEU A 227 -0.33 -12.03 -2.21
N LEU A 228 -0.40 -12.85 -3.25
CA LEU A 228 -0.48 -12.40 -4.64
C LEU A 228 -1.94 -12.39 -5.11
N PHE A 229 -2.47 -11.23 -5.48
CA PHE A 229 -3.73 -11.15 -6.21
C PHE A 229 -3.49 -11.34 -7.70
N THR A 230 -4.14 -12.35 -8.30
CA THR A 230 -3.86 -12.81 -9.67
C THR A 230 -4.84 -12.32 -10.73
N ALA A 231 -5.95 -11.71 -10.32
CA ALA A 231 -7.05 -11.27 -11.18
C ALA A 231 -7.06 -9.76 -11.43
N TRP A 232 -5.94 -9.04 -11.21
CA TRP A 232 -5.84 -7.65 -11.68
C TRP A 232 -5.31 -7.61 -13.12
N PRO A 233 -6.06 -7.06 -14.08
CA PRO A 233 -5.61 -6.99 -15.47
C PRO A 233 -4.44 -6.01 -15.67
N ASP A 234 -3.64 -6.22 -16.72
CA ASP A 234 -2.52 -5.32 -17.06
C ASP A 234 -3.01 -3.89 -17.32
N HIS A 235 -4.07 -3.77 -18.12
CA HIS A 235 -4.73 -2.51 -18.43
C HIS A 235 -6.09 -2.43 -17.72
N GLY A 236 -6.36 -1.29 -17.09
CA GLY A 236 -7.65 -1.01 -16.45
C GLY A 236 -7.77 -1.59 -15.04
N VAL A 237 -8.96 -2.09 -14.73
CA VAL A 237 -9.39 -2.54 -13.41
C VAL A 237 -10.12 -3.89 -13.52
N PRO A 238 -10.19 -4.69 -12.44
CA PRO A 238 -10.92 -5.96 -12.46
C PRO A 238 -12.37 -5.78 -12.94
N GLU A 239 -12.84 -6.71 -13.77
CA GLU A 239 -14.22 -6.70 -14.25
C GLU A 239 -15.20 -6.92 -13.10
N LEU A 240 -16.49 -6.64 -13.31
CA LEU A 240 -17.50 -6.69 -12.24
C LEU A 240 -17.52 -8.03 -11.48
N GLY A 241 -17.31 -9.15 -12.17
CA GLY A 241 -17.21 -10.47 -11.54
C GLY A 241 -15.99 -10.60 -10.62
N GLU A 242 -14.85 -10.05 -11.03
CA GLU A 242 -13.58 -10.09 -10.30
C GLU A 242 -13.52 -9.08 -9.14
N GLN A 243 -14.37 -8.04 -9.15
CA GLN A 243 -14.48 -7.10 -8.03
C GLN A 243 -14.94 -7.77 -6.73
N THR A 244 -15.75 -8.84 -6.83
CA THR A 244 -16.11 -9.66 -5.66
C THR A 244 -14.89 -10.38 -5.10
N ALA A 245 -14.04 -10.93 -5.97
CA ALA A 245 -12.79 -11.56 -5.55
C ALA A 245 -11.80 -10.55 -4.95
N LEU A 246 -11.73 -9.32 -5.51
CA LEU A 246 -10.92 -8.24 -4.92
C LEU A 246 -11.43 -7.86 -3.52
N MET A 247 -12.75 -7.78 -3.31
CA MET A 247 -13.32 -7.55 -1.98
C MET A 247 -12.97 -8.69 -1.01
N ALA A 248 -13.12 -9.94 -1.44
CA ALA A 248 -12.72 -11.10 -0.64
C ALA A 248 -11.20 -11.08 -0.31
N PHE A 249 -10.38 -10.62 -1.26
CA PHE A 249 -8.95 -10.45 -1.08
C PHE A 249 -8.61 -9.36 -0.05
N VAL A 250 -9.30 -8.22 -0.05
CA VAL A 250 -9.12 -7.17 0.97
C VAL A 250 -9.37 -7.72 2.38
N HIS A 251 -10.46 -8.46 2.58
CA HIS A 251 -10.73 -9.09 3.87
C HIS A 251 -9.73 -10.21 4.22
N LEU A 252 -9.27 -10.98 3.24
CA LEU A 252 -8.24 -12.01 3.43
C LEU A 252 -6.93 -11.38 3.91
N VAL A 253 -6.49 -10.28 3.27
CA VAL A 253 -5.29 -9.54 3.64
C VAL A 253 -5.38 -9.05 5.09
N ASP A 254 -6.48 -8.39 5.45
CA ASP A 254 -6.65 -7.84 6.80
C ASP A 254 -6.66 -8.94 7.87
N ARG A 255 -7.41 -10.04 7.65
CA ARG A 255 -7.42 -11.18 8.57
C ARG A 255 -6.07 -11.87 8.70
N THR A 256 -5.37 -12.08 7.58
CA THR A 256 -4.05 -12.74 7.57
C THR A 256 -3.06 -11.94 8.41
N ASN A 257 -3.13 -10.60 8.31
CA ASN A 257 -2.24 -9.73 9.05
C ASN A 257 -2.51 -9.68 10.56
N ARG A 258 -3.63 -10.23 11.05
CA ARG A 258 -4.05 -10.14 12.46
C ARG A 258 -3.99 -11.48 13.22
N GLN A 259 -3.29 -12.47 12.67
CA GLN A 259 -3.26 -13.84 13.24
C GLN A 259 -2.34 -14.01 14.45
N ASP A 260 -1.45 -13.06 14.73
CA ASP A 260 -0.50 -13.11 15.84
C ASP A 260 -0.99 -12.21 16.99
N SER A 261 -1.14 -12.74 18.20
CA SER A 261 -1.63 -11.99 19.35
C SER A 261 -0.61 -11.00 19.92
N ASP A 262 0.69 -11.27 19.77
CA ASP A 262 1.76 -10.50 20.42
C ASP A 262 2.08 -9.23 19.62
N ASP A 263 1.78 -9.25 18.33
CA ASP A 263 1.87 -8.10 17.43
C ASP A 263 0.58 -8.05 16.59
N PRO A 264 -0.56 -7.57 17.13
CA PRO A 264 -1.89 -7.86 16.58
C PRO A 264 -2.20 -7.24 15.22
N ASP A 265 -1.51 -6.18 14.81
CA ASP A 265 -1.76 -5.53 13.51
C ASP A 265 -0.55 -4.73 13.00
N PRO A 266 0.55 -5.40 12.63
CA PRO A 266 1.75 -4.74 12.10
C PRO A 266 1.45 -4.05 10.78
N PRO A 267 2.26 -3.05 10.37
CA PRO A 267 2.16 -2.50 9.03
C PRO A 267 2.53 -3.57 7.99
N MET A 268 1.88 -3.49 6.83
CA MET A 268 2.12 -4.40 5.71
C MET A 268 2.90 -3.70 4.60
N ILE A 269 3.72 -4.47 3.87
CA ILE A 269 4.23 -3.99 2.58
C ILE A 269 3.21 -4.34 1.51
N ILE A 270 2.92 -3.38 0.64
CA ILE A 270 2.04 -3.56 -0.52
C ILE A 270 2.65 -2.96 -1.77
N GLY A 271 2.59 -3.69 -2.88
CA GLY A 271 3.18 -3.28 -4.14
C GLY A 271 2.49 -3.87 -5.36
N CYS A 272 2.40 -3.09 -6.42
CA CYS A 272 2.18 -3.60 -7.77
C CYS A 272 3.52 -3.68 -8.49
N SER A 273 3.63 -3.15 -9.70
CA SER A 273 4.93 -3.02 -10.37
C SER A 273 5.71 -1.80 -9.87
N ALA A 274 5.15 -0.60 -10.07
CA ALA A 274 5.72 0.67 -9.62
C ALA A 274 5.35 1.04 -8.16
N GLY A 275 4.36 0.34 -7.58
CA GLY A 275 3.90 0.62 -6.23
C GLY A 275 3.00 1.85 -6.09
N ILE A 276 2.27 2.26 -7.15
CA ILE A 276 1.48 3.49 -7.14
C ILE A 276 0.01 3.29 -7.55
N GLY A 277 -0.26 2.73 -8.74
CA GLY A 277 -1.63 2.65 -9.29
C GLY A 277 -2.53 1.68 -8.53
N ARG A 278 -2.35 0.36 -8.76
CA ARG A 278 -3.10 -0.69 -8.04
C ARG A 278 -2.88 -0.63 -6.53
N THR A 279 -1.65 -0.30 -6.11
CA THR A 279 -1.28 -0.11 -4.70
C THR A 279 -2.14 0.94 -4.01
N GLY A 280 -2.19 2.18 -4.53
CA GLY A 280 -3.03 3.22 -3.95
C GLY A 280 -4.51 2.93 -4.04
N THR A 281 -4.93 2.23 -5.10
CA THR A 281 -6.33 1.81 -5.25
C THR A 281 -6.73 0.86 -4.12
N PHE A 282 -5.90 -0.16 -3.84
CA PHE A 282 -6.14 -1.13 -2.79
C PHE A 282 -6.13 -0.50 -1.39
N ILE A 283 -5.16 0.38 -1.11
CA ILE A 283 -5.07 1.08 0.18
C ILE A 283 -6.29 1.98 0.38
N ALA A 284 -6.70 2.76 -0.63
CA ALA A 284 -7.87 3.62 -0.53
C ALA A 284 -9.16 2.82 -0.27
N ILE A 285 -9.36 1.69 -0.96
CA ILE A 285 -10.48 0.78 -0.69
C ILE A 285 -10.42 0.29 0.76
N SER A 286 -9.25 -0.18 1.22
CA SER A 286 -9.08 -0.69 2.58
C SER A 286 -9.37 0.38 3.65
N SER A 287 -8.84 1.60 3.48
CA SER A 287 -9.09 2.75 4.35
C SER A 287 -10.58 3.04 4.50
N LEU A 288 -11.28 3.14 3.36
CA LEU A 288 -12.69 3.50 3.35
C LEU A 288 -13.58 2.40 3.93
N LEU A 289 -13.29 1.13 3.62
CA LEU A 289 -14.00 0.00 4.24
C LEU A 289 -13.82 -0.01 5.76
N ARG A 290 -12.61 0.33 6.24
CA ARG A 290 -12.33 0.45 7.68
C ARG A 290 -13.06 1.62 8.32
N ALA A 291 -13.07 2.78 7.66
CA ALA A 291 -13.79 3.97 8.11
C ALA A 291 -15.30 3.74 8.24
N HIS A 292 -15.86 2.84 7.43
CA HIS A 292 -17.27 2.45 7.47
C HIS A 292 -17.54 1.16 8.27
N GLY A 293 -16.57 0.67 9.06
CA GLY A 293 -16.75 -0.47 9.96
C GLY A 293 -16.83 -1.85 9.29
N MET A 294 -16.50 -1.94 8.00
CA MET A 294 -16.47 -3.21 7.25
C MET A 294 -15.13 -3.93 7.40
N LEU A 295 -14.07 -3.21 7.80
CA LEU A 295 -12.83 -3.78 8.32
C LEU A 295 -12.61 -3.33 9.77
N PRO A 296 -11.99 -4.17 10.63
CA PRO A 296 -11.69 -3.81 12.02
C PRO A 296 -10.79 -2.57 12.12
N PRO A 297 -10.90 -1.70 13.15
CA PRO A 297 -9.93 -0.62 13.33
C PRO A 297 -8.49 -1.15 13.51
N PRO A 298 -7.45 -0.34 13.24
CA PRO A 298 -6.07 -0.73 13.51
C PRO A 298 -5.85 -0.94 15.01
N ALA A 299 -4.94 -1.85 15.38
CA ALA A 299 -4.62 -2.08 16.80
C ALA A 299 -3.98 -0.84 17.47
N TYR A 300 -3.19 -0.10 16.68
CA TYR A 300 -2.56 1.15 17.07
C TYR A 300 -2.95 2.25 16.07
N PRO A 301 -4.13 2.89 16.21
CA PRO A 301 -4.55 3.96 15.32
C PRO A 301 -3.59 5.15 15.41
N SER A 302 -3.18 5.67 14.25
CA SER A 302 -2.37 6.88 14.23
C SER A 302 -3.20 8.12 14.55
N THR A 303 -2.65 9.02 15.37
CA THR A 303 -3.19 10.36 15.62
C THR A 303 -2.56 11.42 14.71
N LEU A 304 -1.65 11.02 13.81
CA LEU A 304 -1.02 11.95 12.88
C LEU A 304 -2.05 12.58 11.96
N THR A 305 -2.06 13.91 11.92
CA THR A 305 -2.84 14.68 10.97
C THR A 305 -1.95 15.09 9.82
N LEU A 306 -2.23 14.56 8.62
CA LEU A 306 -1.51 14.92 7.41
C LEU A 306 -2.17 16.13 6.75
N THR A 307 -1.46 17.25 6.72
CA THR A 307 -1.90 18.46 6.02
C THR A 307 -1.21 18.55 4.66
N SER A 308 -1.98 18.85 3.61
CA SER A 308 -1.40 19.07 2.28
C SER A 308 -0.76 20.46 2.23
N PRO A 309 0.49 20.57 1.74
CA PRO A 309 1.12 21.88 1.52
C PRO A 309 0.44 22.68 0.40
N LEU A 310 -0.36 22.05 -0.46
CA LEU A 310 -1.16 22.71 -1.49
C LEU A 310 -2.51 23.24 -0.98
N GLY A 311 -2.72 23.24 0.34
CA GLY A 311 -3.99 23.60 0.96
C GLY A 311 -5.07 22.51 0.82
N PRO A 312 -6.25 22.74 1.42
CA PRO A 312 -7.35 21.79 1.42
C PRO A 312 -7.88 21.54 0.00
N LEU A 313 -8.30 20.31 -0.26
CA LEU A 313 -9.00 19.95 -1.49
C LEU A 313 -10.48 20.34 -1.36
N ALA A 314 -11.02 21.08 -2.32
CA ALA A 314 -12.38 21.65 -2.32
C ALA A 314 -13.56 20.64 -2.25
N PHE A 315 -13.30 19.34 -2.09
CA PHE A 315 -14.30 18.27 -2.01
C PHE A 315 -14.29 17.65 -0.62
N ASP A 316 -14.52 18.45 0.43
CA ASP A 316 -14.35 18.03 1.83
C ASP A 316 -15.19 16.81 2.22
N GLU A 317 -16.43 16.73 1.71
CA GLU A 317 -17.36 15.62 1.94
C GLU A 317 -17.03 14.35 1.12
N ASP A 318 -16.15 14.45 0.13
CA ASP A 318 -15.82 13.33 -0.76
C ASP A 318 -14.64 12.54 -0.21
N HIS A 319 -14.93 11.58 0.67
CA HIS A 319 -13.88 10.78 1.33
C HIS A 319 -13.01 10.01 0.33
N VAL A 320 -13.52 9.64 -0.85
CA VAL A 320 -12.70 8.99 -1.88
C VAL A 320 -11.66 9.98 -2.42
N ALA A 321 -12.09 11.20 -2.75
CA ALA A 321 -11.19 12.26 -3.22
C ALA A 321 -10.13 12.61 -2.16
N GLN A 322 -10.57 12.79 -0.91
CA GLN A 322 -9.71 13.18 0.21
C GLN A 322 -8.68 12.10 0.59
N GLU A 323 -9.06 10.82 0.51
CA GLU A 323 -8.15 9.69 0.74
C GLU A 323 -7.08 9.63 -0.37
N VAL A 324 -7.49 9.69 -1.63
CA VAL A 324 -6.55 9.63 -2.77
C VAL A 324 -5.58 10.81 -2.77
N ASP A 325 -6.06 12.01 -2.47
CA ASP A 325 -5.20 13.19 -2.37
C ASP A 325 -4.18 13.03 -1.23
N SER A 326 -4.60 12.54 -0.07
CA SER A 326 -3.72 12.28 1.08
C SER A 326 -2.68 11.19 0.82
N LEU A 327 -3.03 10.13 0.08
CA LEU A 327 -2.05 9.12 -0.35
C LEU A 327 -1.02 9.73 -1.31
N ARG A 328 -1.44 10.65 -2.19
CA ARG A 328 -0.54 11.36 -3.12
C ARG A 328 0.38 12.38 -2.44
N GLU A 329 0.05 12.85 -1.24
CA GLU A 329 0.99 13.63 -0.42
C GLU A 329 2.14 12.78 0.15
N GLN A 330 1.90 11.47 0.29
CA GLN A 330 2.84 10.56 0.94
C GLN A 330 3.64 9.71 -0.06
N ARG A 331 3.08 9.42 -1.24
CA ARG A 331 3.79 8.76 -2.35
C ARG A 331 3.25 9.30 -3.68
N PRO A 332 4.13 9.74 -4.61
CA PRO A 332 3.67 10.37 -5.84
C PRO A 332 2.93 9.39 -6.76
N GLY A 333 1.91 9.88 -7.48
CA GLY A 333 1.21 9.09 -8.51
C GLY A 333 0.27 7.98 -8.00
N MET A 334 -0.06 7.95 -6.71
CA MET A 334 -1.02 6.98 -6.15
C MET A 334 -2.38 7.07 -6.84
N VAL A 335 -2.98 5.92 -7.16
CA VAL A 335 -4.20 5.83 -8.00
C VAL A 335 -3.98 6.55 -9.35
N GLN A 336 -3.27 5.89 -10.25
CA GLN A 336 -2.67 6.51 -11.43
C GLN A 336 -3.68 6.78 -12.55
N GLN A 337 -4.72 5.95 -12.68
CA GLN A 337 -5.69 6.05 -13.78
C GLN A 337 -7.08 6.45 -13.29
N GLN A 338 -7.85 7.13 -14.14
CA GLN A 338 -9.24 7.47 -13.83
C GLN A 338 -10.09 6.23 -13.53
N SER A 339 -9.91 5.14 -14.28
CA SER A 339 -10.61 3.87 -14.05
C SER A 339 -10.37 3.29 -12.66
N GLN A 340 -9.15 3.48 -12.11
CA GLN A 340 -8.80 3.07 -10.75
C GLN A 340 -9.54 3.91 -9.70
N LEU A 341 -9.64 5.22 -9.92
CA LEU A 341 -10.44 6.09 -9.04
C LEU A 341 -11.92 5.67 -9.08
N GLU A 342 -12.46 5.44 -10.27
CA GLU A 342 -13.85 4.99 -10.46
C GLU A 342 -14.12 3.64 -9.78
N LEU A 343 -13.14 2.72 -9.78
CA LEU A 343 -13.23 1.46 -9.05
C LEU A 343 -13.39 1.68 -7.54
N ILE A 344 -12.64 2.60 -6.94
CA ILE A 344 -12.75 2.89 -5.49
C ILE A 344 -14.17 3.33 -5.15
N TYR A 345 -14.72 4.28 -5.93
CA TYR A 345 -16.11 4.71 -5.76
C TYR A 345 -17.10 3.56 -5.90
N ALA A 346 -16.95 2.73 -6.95
CA ALA A 346 -17.87 1.61 -7.22
C ALA A 346 -17.83 0.55 -6.12
N MET A 347 -16.63 0.22 -5.61
CA MET A 347 -16.47 -0.77 -4.55
C MET A 347 -17.03 -0.27 -3.22
N LEU A 348 -16.76 1.00 -2.85
CA LEU A 348 -17.33 1.57 -1.62
C LEU A 348 -18.86 1.65 -1.70
N GLU A 349 -19.41 2.13 -2.83
CA GLU A 349 -20.85 2.17 -3.05
C GLU A 349 -21.48 0.77 -2.96
N SER A 350 -20.87 -0.23 -3.62
CA SER A 350 -21.35 -1.61 -3.56
C SER A 350 -21.27 -2.19 -2.15
N ALA A 351 -20.26 -1.84 -1.37
CA ALA A 351 -20.11 -2.34 0.00
C ALA A 351 -21.15 -1.74 0.93
N LEU A 352 -21.40 -0.42 0.84
CA LEU A 352 -22.41 0.28 1.63
C LEU A 352 -23.84 -0.17 1.31
N ARG A 353 -24.12 -0.57 0.06
CA ARG A 353 -25.42 -1.14 -0.34
C ARG A 353 -25.68 -2.53 0.24
N ARG A 354 -24.63 -3.24 0.68
CA ARG A 354 -24.71 -4.60 1.21
C ARG A 354 -24.61 -4.68 2.74
N ALA A 355 -24.15 -3.62 3.39
CA ALA A 355 -24.16 -3.46 4.84
C ALA A 355 -25.55 -3.08 5.33
#